data_AF-A0A939DHU2-F1
#
_entry.id   AF-A0A939DHU2-F1
#
_cell.length_a   1.000
_cell.length_b   1.000
_cell.length_c   1.000
_cell.angle_alpha   90.00
_cell.angle_beta   90.00
_cell.angle_gamma   90.00
#
_symmetry.space_group_name_H-M   'P 1'
#
loop_
_entity.id
_entity.type
_entity.pdbx_description
1 polymer ?
#
loop_
_entity_poly.entity_id
_entity_poly.type
_entity_poly.pdbx_seq_one_letter_code
_entity_poly.pdbx_strand_id
1 'polypeptide(L)'
;MRIILTVLLVLASGVGTAFGRPAGSVAADLEGLDTHVNELLSLSQVPGVAVAVVKTGEAPLVRGYGSRIVDGESDVDGDTVFAIGSMTKHITATALGILVEEGKLDWEAPLTGYLPELSFSDPYLSANLNLVDALSHRSGLARADLIWFARPGASRSEMLSVIERIPVEQAFRASYLYNNFLYLAAGQTIPRVTDGSWDDFLAQRLFEPLAMARSGTSNASLGSLDNVAMPHYFTPDGAVTTDYFDLAHVGPAGAVYSSAADMVKWCRAQLEPEQWESRIPGLTAALRATRQPRNFMALEDEGHAGNRHKAYALGLERMNYGPSQVMYTHGGAIQGMASNIAFVPEAGLCVAVLTNGETGSGVRYALTDWIMDRLLGLPAADDSALRAKLEQQRGRYLGAGQLHAAARDPSVAPPFALEAMAGEYDNPVYGRLSITLENGVLRTRYGSAFHGELQAYRGATFDVVPDDRARRQTMPAPFSLSANVEKSGVVESVLLQMPGPQKDGIRFQRVPENAER
;
A
#
# COMPACT_ATOMS: atom_id res chain seq x y z
N MET A 1 39.14 72.64 -41.62
CA MET A 1 37.89 71.85 -41.77
C MET A 1 38.29 70.39 -41.87
N ARG A 2 38.24 69.64 -40.77
CA ARG A 2 38.80 68.28 -40.66
C ARG A 2 37.67 67.25 -40.85
N ILE A 3 37.90 66.32 -41.77
CA ILE A 3 37.04 65.16 -42.07
C ILE A 3 37.15 64.19 -40.89
N ILE A 4 36.02 63.83 -40.28
CA ILE A 4 35.93 62.80 -39.25
C ILE A 4 35.44 61.51 -39.91
N LEU A 5 36.25 60.46 -39.79
CA LEU A 5 36.02 59.10 -40.26
C LEU A 5 35.14 58.38 -39.21
N THR A 6 33.92 57.99 -39.56
CA THR A 6 33.07 57.16 -38.68
C THR A 6 33.34 55.68 -38.99
N VAL A 7 33.98 54.97 -38.07
CA VAL A 7 34.15 53.52 -38.11
C VAL A 7 32.87 52.86 -37.59
N LEU A 8 32.19 52.09 -38.45
CA LEU A 8 31.10 51.20 -38.03
C LEU A 8 31.70 49.94 -37.41
N LEU A 9 31.45 49.74 -36.11
CA LEU A 9 31.76 48.50 -35.41
C LEU A 9 30.62 47.49 -35.70
N VAL A 10 30.90 46.45 -36.48
CA VAL A 10 29.99 45.31 -36.66
C VAL A 10 30.14 44.41 -35.44
N LEU A 11 29.16 44.46 -34.52
CA LEU A 11 29.01 43.47 -33.44
C LEU A 11 28.49 42.17 -34.05
N ALA A 12 29.38 41.21 -34.25
CA ALA A 12 29.02 39.83 -34.55
C ALA A 12 28.32 39.23 -33.33
N SER A 13 27.00 39.11 -33.40
CA SER A 13 26.20 38.33 -32.46
C SER A 13 26.49 36.86 -32.74
N GLY A 14 27.43 36.29 -31.98
CA GLY A 14 27.62 34.85 -31.92
C GLY A 14 26.35 34.22 -31.36
N VAL A 15 25.52 33.63 -32.23
CA VAL A 15 24.52 32.66 -31.84
C VAL A 15 25.30 31.45 -31.32
N GLY A 16 25.55 31.44 -30.01
CA GLY A 16 26.03 30.25 -29.32
C GLY A 16 24.96 29.19 -29.47
N THR A 17 25.15 28.27 -30.41
CA THR A 17 24.48 26.98 -30.40
C THR A 17 24.81 26.34 -29.06
N ALA A 18 23.84 26.34 -28.13
CA ALA A 18 23.90 25.48 -26.97
C ALA A 18 23.99 24.05 -27.50
N PHE A 19 25.21 23.52 -27.54
CA PHE A 19 25.42 22.10 -27.76
C PHE A 19 24.73 21.40 -26.59
N GLY A 20 23.55 20.84 -26.86
CA GLY A 20 22.89 19.94 -25.95
C GLY A 20 23.91 18.89 -25.55
N ARG A 21 24.14 18.76 -24.24
CA ARG A 21 24.95 17.68 -23.67
C ARG A 21 24.46 16.37 -24.32
N PRO A 22 25.33 15.53 -24.90
CA PRO A 22 24.89 14.25 -25.44
C PRO A 22 24.11 13.54 -24.34
N ALA A 23 22.89 13.10 -24.65
CA ALA A 23 22.03 12.44 -23.67
C ALA A 23 22.83 11.31 -23.01
N GLY A 24 23.09 11.44 -21.71
CA GLY A 24 23.65 10.36 -20.92
C GLY A 24 22.70 9.18 -20.97
N SER A 25 23.22 7.96 -20.85
CA SER A 25 22.35 6.82 -20.59
C SER A 25 21.78 6.94 -19.17
N VAL A 26 20.61 6.34 -18.89
CA VAL A 26 20.04 6.21 -17.54
C VAL A 26 21.11 5.78 -16.52
N ALA A 27 22.00 4.85 -16.90
CA ALA A 27 23.08 4.39 -16.03
C ALA A 27 24.11 5.48 -15.70
N ALA A 28 24.44 6.35 -16.66
CA ALA A 28 25.35 7.47 -16.44
C ALA A 28 24.69 8.59 -15.61
N ASP A 29 23.41 8.87 -15.84
CA ASP A 29 22.66 9.89 -15.10
C ASP A 29 22.37 9.47 -13.64
N LEU A 30 22.42 8.15 -13.36
CA LEU A 30 22.25 7.56 -12.03
C LEU A 30 23.58 7.11 -11.41
N GLU A 31 24.70 7.73 -11.78
CA GLU A 31 25.97 7.53 -11.08
C GLU A 31 25.80 7.77 -9.57
N GLY A 32 26.29 6.84 -8.75
CA GLY A 32 26.14 6.87 -7.28
C GLY A 32 24.87 6.23 -6.74
N LEU A 33 24.00 5.66 -7.59
CA LEU A 33 22.80 4.92 -7.16
C LEU A 33 23.14 3.83 -6.13
N ASP A 34 24.15 3.01 -6.40
CA ASP A 34 24.54 1.90 -5.51
C ASP A 34 24.92 2.40 -4.11
N THR A 35 25.69 3.48 -4.03
CA THR A 35 26.06 4.12 -2.76
C THR A 35 24.82 4.63 -2.04
N HIS A 36 23.96 5.37 -2.74
CA HIS A 36 22.75 5.95 -2.16
C HIS A 36 21.79 4.88 -1.62
N VAL A 37 21.58 3.80 -2.37
CA VAL A 37 20.74 2.68 -1.93
C VAL A 37 21.30 2.04 -0.67
N ASN A 38 22.60 1.74 -0.64
CA ASN A 38 23.23 1.12 0.53
C ASN A 38 23.17 2.01 1.79
N GLU A 39 23.29 3.33 1.62
CA GLU A 39 23.08 4.28 2.72
C GLU A 39 21.65 4.23 3.25
N LEU A 40 20.64 4.20 2.37
CA LEU A 40 19.23 4.11 2.77
C LEU A 40 18.91 2.78 3.46
N LEU A 41 19.42 1.65 2.95
CA LEU A 41 19.24 0.34 3.58
C LEU A 41 19.84 0.32 4.99
N SER A 42 21.05 0.86 5.15
CA SER A 42 21.72 0.97 6.45
C SER A 42 20.94 1.83 7.46
N LEU A 43 20.46 3.01 7.02
CA LEU A 43 19.69 3.92 7.88
C LEU A 43 18.35 3.33 8.32
N SER A 44 17.65 2.68 7.40
CA SER A 44 16.29 2.18 7.60
C SER A 44 16.23 0.75 8.16
N GLN A 45 17.34 0.01 8.11
CA GLN A 45 17.42 -1.43 8.37
C GLN A 45 16.43 -2.27 7.52
N VAL A 46 16.14 -1.80 6.30
CA VAL A 46 15.45 -2.62 5.30
C VAL A 46 16.44 -3.68 4.79
N PRO A 47 16.10 -4.97 4.81
CA PRO A 47 17.04 -6.02 4.40
C PRO A 47 17.39 -5.97 2.92
N GLY A 48 16.42 -5.71 2.05
CA GLY A 48 16.65 -5.71 0.61
C GLY A 48 15.67 -4.84 -0.19
N VAL A 49 16.14 -4.45 -1.37
CA VAL A 49 15.40 -3.60 -2.31
C VAL A 49 15.71 -3.98 -3.76
N ALA A 50 14.69 -3.99 -4.60
CA ALA A 50 14.81 -4.07 -6.05
C ALA A 50 14.30 -2.79 -6.71
N VAL A 51 14.99 -2.35 -7.76
CA VAL A 51 14.74 -1.08 -8.46
C VAL A 51 14.63 -1.35 -9.95
N ALA A 52 13.60 -0.81 -10.57
CA ALA A 52 13.43 -0.75 -12.02
C ALA A 52 13.28 0.70 -12.47
N VAL A 53 14.06 1.09 -13.48
CA VAL A 53 14.00 2.41 -14.11
C VAL A 53 13.85 2.24 -15.61
N VAL A 54 12.83 2.88 -16.16
CA VAL A 54 12.51 2.87 -17.60
C VAL A 54 12.49 4.30 -18.09
N LYS A 55 13.27 4.57 -19.14
CA LYS A 55 13.24 5.81 -19.91
C LYS A 55 13.03 5.46 -21.38
N THR A 56 12.03 6.06 -22.03
CA THR A 56 11.67 5.77 -23.43
C THR A 56 12.88 5.97 -24.33
N GLY A 57 13.15 4.99 -25.20
CA GLY A 57 14.29 5.00 -26.11
C GLY A 57 15.62 4.54 -25.50
N GLU A 58 15.66 4.21 -24.20
CA GLU A 58 16.87 3.74 -23.51
C GLU A 58 16.72 2.32 -22.95
N ALA A 59 17.85 1.65 -22.71
CA ALA A 59 17.85 0.36 -22.02
C ALA A 59 17.40 0.53 -20.56
N PRO A 60 16.52 -0.35 -20.04
CA PRO A 60 16.06 -0.24 -18.67
C PRO A 60 17.21 -0.56 -17.70
N LEU A 61 17.20 0.11 -16.55
CA LEU A 61 18.06 -0.24 -15.42
C LEU A 61 17.25 -1.10 -14.44
N VAL A 62 17.76 -2.29 -14.14
CA VAL A 62 17.20 -3.18 -13.11
C VAL A 62 18.32 -3.56 -12.15
N ARG A 63 18.10 -3.36 -10.85
CA ARG A 63 19.09 -3.62 -9.80
C ARG A 63 18.41 -4.22 -8.57
N GLY A 64 19.12 -5.10 -7.89
CA GLY A 64 18.75 -5.64 -6.59
C GLY A 64 19.90 -5.41 -5.60
N TYR A 65 19.54 -5.17 -4.34
CA TYR A 65 20.48 -4.86 -3.26
C TYR A 65 20.02 -5.52 -1.96
N GLY A 66 20.97 -5.92 -1.14
CA GLY A 66 20.70 -6.55 0.15
C GLY A 66 20.12 -7.96 0.02
N SER A 67 19.36 -8.39 1.02
CA SER A 67 18.98 -9.79 1.17
C SER A 67 17.46 -10.01 1.18
N ARG A 68 17.05 -11.12 0.58
CA ARG A 68 15.69 -11.66 0.52
C ARG A 68 15.22 -12.17 1.86
N ILE A 69 16.14 -12.70 2.67
CA ILE A 69 15.94 -13.28 3.99
C ILE A 69 17.13 -12.87 4.86
N VAL A 70 16.90 -12.40 6.08
CA VAL A 70 18.00 -12.13 7.03
C VAL A 70 18.64 -13.44 7.49
N ASP A 71 19.92 -13.39 7.89
CA ASP A 71 20.71 -14.54 8.38
C ASP A 71 20.94 -15.69 7.38
N GLY A 72 20.77 -15.45 6.08
CA GLY A 72 21.07 -16.43 5.01
C GLY A 72 21.68 -15.81 3.76
N GLU A 73 22.43 -16.60 2.99
CA GLU A 73 22.95 -16.20 1.67
C GLU A 73 21.81 -16.13 0.65
N SER A 74 21.15 -14.98 0.58
CA SER A 74 19.97 -14.80 -0.26
C SER A 74 19.91 -13.40 -0.85
N ASP A 75 20.70 -13.10 -1.86
CA ASP A 75 20.73 -11.76 -2.45
C ASP A 75 19.42 -11.43 -3.18
N VAL A 76 19.03 -10.16 -3.13
CA VAL A 76 17.98 -9.60 -3.98
C VAL A 76 18.56 -9.29 -5.36
N ASP A 77 17.83 -9.68 -6.41
CA ASP A 77 18.13 -9.34 -7.79
C ASP A 77 16.89 -8.77 -8.52
N GLY A 78 16.99 -8.60 -9.83
CA GLY A 78 15.91 -8.07 -10.66
C GLY A 78 14.69 -8.99 -10.79
N ASP A 79 14.87 -10.29 -10.57
CA ASP A 79 13.84 -11.33 -10.70
C ASP A 79 13.25 -11.73 -9.33
N THR A 80 13.82 -11.23 -8.24
CA THR A 80 13.27 -11.40 -6.90
C THR A 80 11.83 -10.90 -6.84
N VAL A 81 10.93 -11.76 -6.38
CA VAL A 81 9.49 -11.45 -6.26
C VAL A 81 9.20 -10.84 -4.89
N PHE A 82 8.43 -9.76 -4.90
CA PHE A 82 7.92 -9.05 -3.73
C PHE A 82 6.39 -8.92 -3.85
N ALA A 83 5.70 -8.83 -2.72
CA ALA A 83 4.36 -8.30 -2.73
C ALA A 83 4.38 -6.79 -3.01
N ILE A 84 3.59 -6.34 -3.99
CA ILE A 84 3.53 -4.91 -4.37
C ILE A 84 2.36 -4.16 -3.70
N GLY A 85 1.61 -4.85 -2.84
CA GLY A 85 0.53 -4.28 -2.05
C GLY A 85 -0.44 -3.46 -2.89
N SER A 86 -0.79 -2.28 -2.40
CA SER A 86 -1.77 -1.39 -3.04
C SER A 86 -1.43 -0.90 -4.45
N MET A 87 -0.22 -1.13 -4.99
CA MET A 87 0.02 -0.95 -6.44
C MET A 87 -0.93 -1.82 -7.30
N THR A 88 -1.40 -2.94 -6.72
CA THR A 88 -2.47 -3.79 -7.27
C THR A 88 -3.70 -3.00 -7.72
N LYS A 89 -4.04 -1.92 -7.01
CA LYS A 89 -5.23 -1.09 -7.30
C LYS A 89 -5.21 -0.53 -8.72
N HIS A 90 -4.06 -0.06 -9.17
CA HIS A 90 -3.92 0.46 -10.52
C HIS A 90 -4.08 -0.64 -11.58
N ILE A 91 -3.54 -1.82 -11.31
CA ILE A 91 -3.67 -3.00 -12.19
C ILE A 91 -5.14 -3.42 -12.28
N THR A 92 -5.85 -3.50 -11.14
CA THR A 92 -7.29 -3.77 -11.09
C THR A 92 -8.09 -2.70 -11.84
N ALA A 93 -7.81 -1.42 -11.64
CA ALA A 93 -8.49 -0.33 -12.35
C ALA A 93 -8.26 -0.40 -13.86
N THR A 94 -7.06 -0.79 -14.30
CA THR A 94 -6.74 -0.99 -15.72
C THR A 94 -7.53 -2.16 -16.31
N ALA A 95 -7.60 -3.29 -15.61
CA ALA A 95 -8.40 -4.45 -16.03
C ALA A 95 -9.89 -4.10 -16.19
N LEU A 96 -10.44 -3.34 -15.24
CA LEU A 96 -11.81 -2.84 -15.33
C LEU A 96 -11.99 -1.87 -16.50
N GLY A 97 -11.01 -1.01 -16.76
CA GLY A 97 -11.05 -0.09 -17.91
C GLY A 97 -11.04 -0.79 -19.26
N ILE A 98 -10.33 -1.91 -19.39
CA ILE A 98 -10.38 -2.76 -20.59
C ILE A 98 -11.81 -3.28 -20.80
N LEU A 99 -12.47 -3.75 -19.74
CA LEU A 99 -13.86 -4.22 -19.82
C LEU A 99 -14.85 -3.11 -20.11
N VAL A 100 -14.59 -1.88 -19.68
CA VAL A 100 -15.40 -0.71 -20.07
C VAL A 100 -15.25 -0.41 -21.56
N GLU A 101 -14.02 -0.43 -22.09
CA GLU A 101 -13.79 -0.24 -23.54
C GLU A 101 -14.44 -1.35 -24.37
N GLU A 102 -14.49 -2.58 -23.86
CA GLU A 102 -15.23 -3.69 -24.47
C GLU A 102 -16.77 -3.56 -24.37
N GLY A 103 -17.28 -2.52 -23.70
CA GLY A 103 -18.72 -2.31 -23.49
C GLY A 103 -19.38 -3.29 -22.52
N LYS A 104 -18.57 -4.00 -21.71
CA LYS A 104 -19.05 -4.98 -20.72
C LYS A 104 -19.31 -4.38 -19.35
N LEU A 105 -18.59 -3.31 -19.02
CA LEU A 105 -18.80 -2.49 -17.82
C LEU A 105 -19.04 -1.04 -18.24
N ASP A 106 -19.56 -0.27 -17.30
CA ASP A 106 -19.74 1.18 -17.43
C ASP A 106 -19.17 1.84 -16.17
N TRP A 107 -18.31 2.84 -16.36
CA TRP A 107 -17.69 3.60 -15.28
C TRP A 107 -18.70 4.20 -14.30
N GLU A 108 -19.84 4.66 -14.82
CA GLU A 108 -20.81 5.47 -14.05
C GLU A 108 -22.08 4.69 -13.66
N ALA A 109 -22.27 3.48 -14.19
CA ALA A 109 -23.36 2.60 -13.77
C ALA A 109 -23.18 2.15 -12.30
N PRO A 110 -24.29 2.05 -11.52
CA PRO A 110 -24.22 1.55 -10.15
C PRO A 110 -23.63 0.14 -10.08
N LEU A 111 -22.72 -0.10 -9.11
CA LEU A 111 -22.09 -1.41 -8.92
C LEU A 111 -23.12 -2.52 -8.68
N THR A 112 -24.24 -2.19 -8.06
CA THR A 112 -25.34 -3.13 -7.77
C THR A 112 -26.02 -3.68 -9.04
N GLY A 113 -25.86 -3.00 -10.19
CA GLY A 113 -26.28 -3.54 -11.49
C GLY A 113 -25.46 -4.75 -11.93
N TYR A 114 -24.20 -4.86 -11.49
CA TYR A 114 -23.31 -5.99 -11.76
C TYR A 114 -23.24 -6.97 -10.58
N LEU A 115 -23.43 -6.46 -9.35
CA LEU A 115 -23.38 -7.22 -8.09
C LEU A 115 -24.69 -7.02 -7.32
N PRO A 116 -25.78 -7.74 -7.66
CA PRO A 116 -27.08 -7.56 -7.02
C PRO A 116 -27.08 -7.84 -5.51
N GLU A 117 -26.13 -8.64 -5.03
CA GLU A 117 -25.93 -8.92 -3.61
C GLU A 117 -25.19 -7.82 -2.84
N LEU A 118 -24.61 -6.84 -3.53
CA LEU A 118 -23.86 -5.77 -2.89
C LEU A 118 -24.81 -4.74 -2.28
N SER A 119 -24.64 -4.47 -0.99
CA SER A 119 -25.34 -3.43 -0.24
C SER A 119 -24.35 -2.64 0.60
N PHE A 120 -24.73 -1.42 0.95
CA PHE A 120 -23.99 -0.53 1.84
C PHE A 120 -24.87 -0.11 3.00
N SER A 121 -24.25 0.35 4.09
CA SER A 121 -24.94 0.86 5.28
C SER A 121 -25.88 2.04 4.98
N ASP A 122 -25.63 2.75 3.88
CA ASP A 122 -26.49 3.80 3.34
C ASP A 122 -27.20 3.32 2.04
N PRO A 123 -28.54 3.29 2.00
CA PRO A 123 -29.31 2.97 0.80
C PRO A 123 -28.99 3.85 -0.41
N TYR A 124 -28.61 5.12 -0.19
CA TYR A 124 -28.23 6.02 -1.28
C TYR A 124 -26.94 5.54 -1.97
N LEU A 125 -25.96 5.06 -1.21
CA LEU A 125 -24.75 4.45 -1.79
C LEU A 125 -25.11 3.19 -2.59
N SER A 126 -26.00 2.35 -2.08
CA SER A 126 -26.45 1.12 -2.77
C SER A 126 -27.10 1.40 -4.13
N ALA A 127 -27.78 2.54 -4.26
CA ALA A 127 -28.40 2.94 -5.52
C ALA A 127 -27.46 3.69 -6.48
N ASN A 128 -26.36 4.30 -6.01
CA ASN A 128 -25.61 5.29 -6.80
C ASN A 128 -24.10 5.07 -6.89
N LEU A 129 -23.49 4.29 -6.00
CA LEU A 129 -22.04 4.09 -5.97
C LEU A 129 -21.61 3.28 -7.21
N ASN A 130 -20.73 3.88 -8.02
CA ASN A 130 -20.22 3.30 -9.27
C ASN A 130 -18.70 3.00 -9.22
N LEU A 131 -18.14 2.50 -10.34
CA LEU A 131 -16.72 2.18 -10.43
C LEU A 131 -15.83 3.41 -10.22
N VAL A 132 -16.21 4.59 -10.73
CA VAL A 132 -15.44 5.82 -10.49
C VAL A 132 -15.41 6.14 -9.00
N ASP A 133 -16.55 6.05 -8.32
CA ASP A 133 -16.65 6.33 -6.88
C ASP A 133 -15.80 5.37 -6.04
N ALA A 134 -15.87 4.08 -6.37
CA ALA A 134 -15.12 3.02 -5.71
C ALA A 134 -13.61 3.16 -5.89
N LEU A 135 -13.17 3.31 -7.15
CA LEU A 135 -11.76 3.33 -7.50
C LEU A 135 -11.08 4.67 -7.16
N SER A 136 -11.84 5.74 -6.95
CA SER A 136 -11.29 7.05 -6.55
C SER A 136 -11.51 7.44 -5.09
N HIS A 137 -11.86 6.48 -4.21
CA HIS A 137 -11.99 6.68 -2.76
C HIS A 137 -12.90 7.85 -2.37
N ARG A 138 -14.06 7.97 -3.02
CA ARG A 138 -15.00 9.08 -2.78
C ARG A 138 -16.39 8.62 -2.32
N SER A 139 -16.46 7.44 -1.72
CA SER A 139 -17.70 6.86 -1.19
C SER A 139 -18.14 7.47 0.14
N GLY A 140 -17.18 7.94 0.96
CA GLY A 140 -17.42 8.32 2.34
C GLY A 140 -17.47 7.16 3.33
N LEU A 141 -17.27 5.90 2.89
CA LEU A 141 -17.23 4.72 3.76
C LEU A 141 -15.93 4.65 4.55
N ALA A 142 -16.07 4.37 5.85
CA ALA A 142 -14.96 4.16 6.78
C ALA A 142 -13.95 3.13 6.29
N ARG A 143 -12.69 3.29 6.70
CA ARG A 143 -11.67 2.28 6.48
C ARG A 143 -11.93 1.05 7.38
N ALA A 144 -11.83 -0.15 6.83
CA ALA A 144 -12.20 -1.39 7.52
C ALA A 144 -11.15 -2.51 7.38
N ASP A 145 -9.88 -2.14 7.25
CA ASP A 145 -8.79 -3.07 6.89
C ASP A 145 -8.63 -4.24 7.87
N LEU A 146 -8.95 -4.05 9.15
CA LEU A 146 -8.73 -5.09 10.16
C LEU A 146 -9.60 -6.35 9.98
N ILE A 147 -10.63 -6.29 9.12
CA ILE A 147 -11.49 -7.43 8.81
C ILE A 147 -10.69 -8.57 8.17
N TRP A 148 -9.67 -8.30 7.34
CA TRP A 148 -8.90 -9.38 6.68
C TRP A 148 -8.13 -10.26 7.66
N PHE A 149 -7.86 -9.77 8.88
CA PHE A 149 -7.27 -10.58 9.95
C PHE A 149 -8.29 -11.42 10.73
N ALA A 150 -9.53 -10.93 10.80
CA ALA A 150 -10.63 -11.60 11.48
C ALA A 150 -11.09 -12.85 10.72
N ARG A 151 -10.96 -12.84 9.38
CA ARG A 151 -11.54 -13.83 8.47
C ARG A 151 -10.49 -14.44 7.52
N PRO A 152 -9.43 -15.06 8.06
CA PRO A 152 -8.45 -15.78 7.25
C PRO A 152 -9.15 -16.86 6.40
N GLY A 153 -8.82 -16.92 5.12
CA GLY A 153 -9.39 -17.92 4.21
C GLY A 153 -10.87 -17.72 3.84
N ALA A 154 -11.49 -16.60 4.24
CA ALA A 154 -12.81 -16.25 3.72
C ALA A 154 -12.77 -16.08 2.20
N SER A 155 -13.88 -16.43 1.55
CA SER A 155 -14.09 -16.13 0.14
C SER A 155 -14.25 -14.62 -0.07
N ARG A 156 -14.00 -14.16 -1.30
CA ARG A 156 -14.27 -12.77 -1.69
C ARG A 156 -15.75 -12.40 -1.50
N SER A 157 -16.67 -13.35 -1.73
CA SER A 157 -18.11 -13.15 -1.51
C SER A 157 -18.45 -12.93 -0.03
N GLU A 158 -17.86 -13.71 0.87
CA GLU A 158 -18.00 -13.48 2.31
C GLU A 158 -17.45 -12.12 2.72
N MET A 159 -16.32 -11.69 2.15
CA MET A 159 -15.76 -10.36 2.41
C MET A 159 -16.65 -9.22 1.86
N LEU A 160 -17.32 -9.41 0.71
CA LEU A 160 -18.30 -8.45 0.19
C LEU A 160 -19.49 -8.27 1.14
N SER A 161 -19.96 -9.35 1.77
CA SER A 161 -21.10 -9.27 2.70
C SER A 161 -20.83 -8.36 3.90
N VAL A 162 -19.56 -8.12 4.26
CA VAL A 162 -19.21 -7.25 5.38
C VAL A 162 -19.31 -5.76 5.01
N ILE A 163 -19.28 -5.43 3.72
CA ILE A 163 -19.32 -4.04 3.23
C ILE A 163 -20.60 -3.32 3.68
N GLU A 164 -21.72 -4.03 3.75
CA GLU A 164 -23.02 -3.49 4.20
C GLU A 164 -22.95 -2.92 5.62
N ARG A 165 -21.98 -3.36 6.43
CA ARG A 165 -21.84 -3.01 7.85
C ARG A 165 -20.86 -1.86 8.06
N ILE A 166 -20.06 -1.52 7.06
CA ILE A 166 -19.07 -0.45 7.15
C ILE A 166 -19.81 0.90 7.25
N PRO A 167 -19.58 1.71 8.30
CA PRO A 167 -20.29 2.96 8.47
C PRO A 167 -19.83 4.03 7.45
N VAL A 168 -20.72 4.96 7.14
CA VAL A 168 -20.41 6.19 6.40
C VAL A 168 -19.87 7.22 7.38
N GLU A 169 -18.63 7.68 7.16
CA GLU A 169 -17.98 8.72 7.98
C GLU A 169 -18.08 10.11 7.34
N GLN A 170 -18.17 10.17 6.01
CA GLN A 170 -18.19 11.42 5.25
C GLN A 170 -19.26 11.37 4.18
N ALA A 171 -19.79 12.52 3.78
CA ALA A 171 -20.81 12.56 2.74
C ALA A 171 -20.28 12.01 1.40
N PHE A 172 -21.15 11.32 0.67
CA PHE A 172 -20.80 10.75 -0.64
C PHE A 172 -20.23 11.80 -1.59
N ARG A 173 -19.08 11.51 -2.21
CA ARG A 173 -18.32 12.39 -3.12
C ARG A 173 -17.80 13.69 -2.50
N ALA A 174 -17.91 13.88 -1.18
CA ALA A 174 -17.50 15.12 -0.53
C ALA A 174 -15.98 15.21 -0.28
N SER A 175 -15.29 14.07 -0.21
CA SER A 175 -13.89 14.02 0.21
C SER A 175 -13.18 12.72 -0.19
N TYR A 176 -11.88 12.69 0.04
CA TYR A 176 -11.06 11.49 -0.07
C TYR A 176 -11.05 10.69 1.23
N LEU A 177 -11.50 9.44 1.16
CA LEU A 177 -11.44 8.48 2.25
C LEU A 177 -11.08 7.09 1.72
N TYR A 178 -9.84 6.67 2.01
CA TYR A 178 -9.27 5.44 1.47
C TYR A 178 -9.98 4.17 1.96
N ASN A 179 -10.43 3.34 1.03
CA ASN A 179 -11.16 2.12 1.34
C ASN A 179 -10.75 0.94 0.43
N ASN A 180 -10.18 -0.11 1.03
CA ASN A 180 -9.75 -1.31 0.30
C ASN A 180 -10.91 -2.18 -0.20
N PHE A 181 -12.03 -2.22 0.53
CA PHE A 181 -13.16 -3.09 0.21
C PHE A 181 -13.90 -2.64 -1.06
N LEU A 182 -13.83 -1.36 -1.41
CA LEU A 182 -14.38 -0.87 -2.67
C LEU A 182 -13.58 -1.34 -3.89
N TYR A 183 -12.28 -1.60 -3.73
CA TYR A 183 -11.50 -2.28 -4.78
C TYR A 183 -11.86 -3.76 -4.89
N LEU A 184 -12.11 -4.43 -3.77
CA LEU A 184 -12.66 -5.78 -3.78
C LEU A 184 -14.00 -5.81 -4.53
N ALA A 185 -14.95 -4.95 -4.18
CA ALA A 185 -16.24 -4.84 -4.87
C ALA A 185 -16.09 -4.57 -6.36
N ALA A 186 -15.28 -3.57 -6.74
CA ALA A 186 -15.02 -3.25 -8.14
C ALA A 186 -14.41 -4.45 -8.89
N GLY A 187 -13.39 -5.11 -8.33
CA GLY A 187 -12.76 -6.28 -8.96
C GLY A 187 -13.68 -7.50 -9.05
N GLN A 188 -14.66 -7.65 -8.16
CA GLN A 188 -15.66 -8.71 -8.23
C GLN A 188 -16.72 -8.50 -9.32
N THR A 189 -16.75 -7.35 -9.98
CA THR A 189 -17.56 -7.18 -11.21
C THR A 189 -16.99 -7.96 -12.41
N ILE A 190 -15.68 -8.23 -12.45
CA ILE A 190 -15.02 -8.98 -13.54
C ILE A 190 -15.68 -10.35 -13.78
N PRO A 191 -15.77 -11.26 -12.78
CA PRO A 191 -16.39 -12.58 -12.99
C PRO A 191 -17.89 -12.53 -13.28
N ARG A 192 -18.54 -11.34 -13.23
CA ARG A 192 -19.95 -11.17 -13.61
C ARG A 192 -20.13 -10.89 -15.09
N VAL A 193 -19.06 -10.49 -15.77
CA VAL A 193 -19.09 -10.10 -17.19
C VAL A 193 -18.03 -10.84 -18.04
N THR A 194 -17.35 -11.81 -17.43
CA THR A 194 -16.35 -12.69 -18.07
C THR A 194 -16.52 -14.13 -17.57
N ASP A 195 -15.87 -15.08 -18.25
CA ASP A 195 -15.89 -16.51 -17.90
C ASP A 195 -14.80 -16.91 -16.88
N GLY A 196 -14.18 -15.96 -16.18
CA GLY A 196 -13.05 -16.20 -15.29
C GLY A 196 -13.02 -15.32 -14.06
N SER A 197 -12.22 -15.70 -13.07
CA SER A 197 -12.01 -14.89 -11.87
C SER A 197 -11.22 -13.61 -12.18
N TRP A 198 -11.15 -12.69 -11.20
CA TRP A 198 -10.23 -11.55 -11.30
C TRP A 198 -8.78 -12.01 -11.49
N ASP A 199 -8.38 -13.09 -10.83
CA ASP A 199 -7.03 -13.67 -10.94
C ASP A 199 -6.75 -14.16 -12.37
N ASP A 200 -7.68 -14.94 -12.93
CA ASP A 200 -7.59 -15.45 -14.31
C ASP A 200 -7.54 -14.31 -15.32
N PHE A 201 -8.37 -13.28 -15.11
CA PHE A 201 -8.40 -12.12 -16.00
C PHE A 201 -7.08 -11.36 -15.97
N LEU A 202 -6.50 -11.10 -14.80
CA LEU A 202 -5.19 -10.43 -14.72
C LEU A 202 -4.10 -11.27 -15.39
N ALA A 203 -4.07 -12.58 -15.14
CA ALA A 203 -3.10 -13.49 -15.76
C ALA A 203 -3.21 -13.44 -17.29
N GLN A 204 -4.40 -13.69 -17.85
CA GLN A 204 -4.60 -13.86 -19.29
C GLN A 204 -4.60 -12.54 -20.07
N ARG A 205 -5.11 -11.44 -19.47
CA ARG A 205 -5.33 -10.18 -20.18
C ARG A 205 -4.24 -9.15 -19.95
N LEU A 206 -3.45 -9.28 -18.88
CA LEU A 206 -2.39 -8.33 -18.54
C LEU A 206 -1.03 -9.01 -18.39
N PHE A 207 -0.88 -9.97 -17.49
CA PHE A 207 0.45 -10.51 -17.18
C PHE A 207 1.05 -11.30 -18.34
N GLU A 208 0.32 -12.26 -18.93
CA GLU A 208 0.80 -13.04 -20.06
C GLU A 208 1.10 -12.16 -21.30
N PRO A 209 0.22 -11.25 -21.75
CA PRO A 209 0.50 -10.44 -22.93
C PRO A 209 1.63 -9.42 -22.72
N LEU A 210 1.82 -8.92 -21.49
CA LEU A 210 2.97 -8.07 -21.13
C LEU A 210 4.25 -8.88 -20.85
N ALA A 211 4.16 -10.22 -20.84
CA ALA A 211 5.22 -11.14 -20.46
C ALA A 211 5.71 -10.98 -19.01
N MET A 212 4.84 -10.57 -18.09
CA MET A 212 5.10 -10.47 -16.64
C MET A 212 5.03 -11.86 -15.96
N ALA A 213 5.95 -12.74 -16.33
CA ALA A 213 5.92 -14.16 -16.00
C ALA A 213 6.18 -14.49 -14.51
N ARG A 214 6.63 -13.53 -13.71
CA ARG A 214 6.87 -13.67 -12.26
C ARG A 214 5.88 -12.84 -11.45
N SER A 215 4.77 -12.45 -12.07
CA SER A 215 3.68 -11.72 -11.44
C SER A 215 2.49 -12.65 -11.20
N GLY A 216 1.89 -12.52 -10.02
CA GLY A 216 0.77 -13.36 -9.58
C GLY A 216 -0.12 -12.63 -8.60
N THR A 217 -1.23 -13.25 -8.20
CA THR A 217 -2.31 -12.59 -7.44
C THR A 217 -2.61 -13.21 -6.07
N SER A 218 -1.80 -14.16 -5.63
CA SER A 218 -2.00 -14.87 -4.37
C SER A 218 -0.70 -15.48 -3.83
N ASN A 219 -0.67 -15.78 -2.53
CA ASN A 219 0.41 -16.58 -1.92
C ASN A 219 0.57 -17.94 -2.60
N ALA A 220 -0.52 -18.55 -3.09
CA ALA A 220 -0.45 -19.80 -3.84
C ALA A 220 0.41 -19.67 -5.12
N SER A 221 0.41 -18.48 -5.74
CA SER A 221 1.28 -18.18 -6.89
C SER A 221 2.76 -18.16 -6.51
N LEU A 222 3.10 -17.89 -5.24
CA LEU A 222 4.49 -17.91 -4.76
C LEU A 222 5.02 -19.34 -4.60
N GLY A 223 4.17 -20.31 -4.28
CA GLY A 223 4.60 -21.71 -4.04
C GLY A 223 5.23 -22.38 -5.26
N SER A 224 4.99 -21.85 -6.46
CA SER A 224 5.61 -22.29 -7.71
C SER A 224 6.86 -21.49 -8.10
N LEU A 225 7.23 -20.45 -7.35
CA LEU A 225 8.31 -19.54 -7.69
C LEU A 225 9.55 -19.79 -6.82
N ASP A 226 10.71 -19.84 -7.45
CA ASP A 226 12.00 -19.64 -6.80
C ASP A 226 12.24 -18.14 -6.57
N ASN A 227 13.33 -17.74 -5.90
CA ASN A 227 13.76 -16.34 -5.79
C ASN A 227 12.64 -15.37 -5.33
N VAL A 228 12.08 -15.62 -4.15
CA VAL A 228 11.06 -14.80 -3.50
C VAL A 228 11.69 -14.10 -2.29
N ALA A 229 11.42 -12.81 -2.10
CA ALA A 229 11.80 -12.09 -0.88
C ALA A 229 10.84 -12.49 0.25
N MET A 230 11.32 -12.64 1.48
CA MET A 230 10.44 -12.81 2.64
C MET A 230 10.16 -11.46 3.30
N PRO A 231 8.97 -11.25 3.90
CA PRO A 231 8.68 -10.02 4.62
C PRO A 231 9.53 -9.92 5.90
N HIS A 232 9.86 -8.68 6.31
CA HIS A 232 10.60 -8.44 7.54
C HIS A 232 9.96 -7.35 8.40
N TYR A 233 9.94 -7.60 9.70
CA TYR A 233 9.62 -6.59 10.71
C TYR A 233 10.89 -6.06 11.35
N PHE A 234 10.82 -4.80 11.77
CA PHE A 234 11.94 -4.14 12.42
C PHE A 234 11.81 -4.28 13.95
N THR A 235 12.88 -4.73 14.59
CA THR A 235 12.97 -4.89 16.05
C THR A 235 14.18 -4.13 16.59
N PRO A 236 14.27 -3.89 17.91
CA PRO A 236 15.48 -3.32 18.51
C PRO A 236 16.77 -4.08 18.21
N ASP A 237 16.67 -5.39 17.98
CA ASP A 237 17.81 -6.27 17.70
C ASP A 237 18.12 -6.42 16.20
N GLY A 238 17.34 -5.74 15.33
CA GLY A 238 17.46 -5.81 13.88
C GLY A 238 16.19 -6.29 13.19
N ALA A 239 16.27 -6.46 11.88
CA ALA A 239 15.18 -7.00 11.08
C ALA A 239 15.01 -8.51 11.34
N VAL A 240 13.75 -8.97 11.42
CA VAL A 240 13.41 -10.38 11.62
C VAL A 240 12.47 -10.84 10.50
N THR A 241 12.78 -11.98 9.88
CA THR A 241 11.94 -12.60 8.83
C THR A 241 10.61 -13.08 9.42
N THR A 242 9.53 -12.87 8.67
CA THR A 242 8.17 -13.33 9.02
C THR A 242 7.51 -14.02 7.83
N ASP A 243 6.35 -14.63 8.07
CA ASP A 243 5.56 -15.27 7.03
C ASP A 243 4.73 -14.27 6.22
N TYR A 244 4.43 -14.63 4.98
CA TYR A 244 3.50 -13.87 4.15
C TYR A 244 2.08 -13.87 4.74
N PHE A 245 1.44 -12.71 4.71
CA PHE A 245 0.03 -12.60 4.99
C PHE A 245 -0.79 -12.84 3.71
N ASP A 246 -1.72 -13.80 3.73
CA ASP A 246 -2.54 -14.11 2.56
C ASP A 246 -3.66 -13.07 2.38
N LEU A 247 -3.58 -12.31 1.29
CA LEU A 247 -4.53 -11.28 0.91
C LEU A 247 -5.48 -11.71 -0.23
N ALA A 248 -5.51 -12.99 -0.61
CA ALA A 248 -6.31 -13.46 -1.75
C ALA A 248 -7.80 -13.07 -1.66
N HIS A 249 -8.35 -13.07 -0.45
CA HIS A 249 -9.74 -12.72 -0.14
C HIS A 249 -10.07 -11.22 -0.27
N VAL A 250 -9.05 -10.36 -0.33
CA VAL A 250 -9.15 -8.93 -0.72
C VAL A 250 -8.31 -8.63 -1.96
N GLY A 251 -8.07 -9.65 -2.79
CA GLY A 251 -7.11 -9.66 -3.89
C GLY A 251 -7.04 -8.39 -4.72
N PRO A 252 -8.16 -7.93 -5.30
CA PRO A 252 -8.23 -6.72 -6.13
C PRO A 252 -7.69 -5.43 -5.50
N ALA A 253 -7.55 -5.38 -4.18
CA ALA A 253 -7.03 -4.22 -3.46
C ALA A 253 -5.50 -4.29 -3.24
N GLY A 254 -4.87 -5.47 -3.20
CA GLY A 254 -3.50 -5.55 -2.69
C GLY A 254 -2.72 -6.85 -2.85
N ALA A 255 -3.23 -7.87 -3.52
CA ALA A 255 -2.59 -9.20 -3.54
C ALA A 255 -1.70 -9.47 -4.76
N VAL A 256 -1.32 -8.47 -5.55
CA VAL A 256 -0.35 -8.70 -6.63
C VAL A 256 1.06 -8.83 -6.05
N TYR A 257 1.80 -9.78 -6.59
CA TYR A 257 3.23 -9.98 -6.41
C TYR A 257 3.92 -9.74 -7.75
N SER A 258 5.13 -9.19 -7.75
CA SER A 258 5.90 -8.92 -8.97
C SER A 258 7.39 -8.83 -8.65
N SER A 259 8.22 -8.87 -9.68
CA SER A 259 9.65 -8.54 -9.63
C SER A 259 9.94 -7.17 -10.26
N ALA A 260 11.14 -6.62 -10.05
CA ALA A 260 11.55 -5.39 -10.72
C ALA A 260 11.62 -5.58 -12.25
N ALA A 261 12.08 -6.74 -12.72
CA ALA A 261 12.09 -7.08 -14.15
C ALA A 261 10.68 -7.13 -14.76
N ASP A 262 9.67 -7.59 -14.03
CA ASP A 262 8.27 -7.53 -14.47
C ASP A 262 7.71 -6.12 -14.41
N MET A 263 8.08 -5.34 -13.39
CA MET A 263 7.67 -3.93 -13.29
C MET A 263 8.23 -3.06 -14.43
N VAL A 264 9.36 -3.41 -15.05
CA VAL A 264 9.82 -2.77 -16.30
C VAL A 264 8.76 -2.88 -17.41
N LYS A 265 8.08 -4.02 -17.51
CA LYS A 265 7.08 -4.30 -18.55
C LYS A 265 5.82 -3.47 -18.29
N TRP A 266 5.38 -3.42 -17.03
CA TRP A 266 4.29 -2.55 -16.60
C TRP A 266 4.62 -1.06 -16.83
N CYS A 267 5.84 -0.63 -16.48
CA CYS A 267 6.33 0.72 -16.76
C CYS A 267 6.28 1.07 -18.25
N ARG A 268 6.72 0.17 -19.14
CA ARG A 268 6.62 0.37 -20.59
C ARG A 268 5.17 0.48 -21.07
N ALA A 269 4.27 -0.33 -20.54
CA ALA A 269 2.84 -0.20 -20.83
C ALA A 269 2.28 1.16 -20.40
N GLN A 270 2.79 1.74 -19.30
CA GLN A 270 2.42 3.10 -18.91
C GLN A 270 2.95 4.17 -19.87
N LEU A 271 4.20 4.05 -20.31
CA LEU A 271 4.84 5.09 -21.12
C LEU A 271 4.42 5.03 -22.59
N GLU A 272 4.24 3.82 -23.12
CA GLU A 272 3.99 3.57 -24.54
C GLU A 272 2.85 2.53 -24.72
N PRO A 273 1.62 2.81 -24.24
CA PRO A 273 0.53 1.81 -24.23
C PRO A 273 0.17 1.29 -25.63
N GLU A 274 0.32 2.16 -26.62
CA GLU A 274 -0.10 1.98 -28.00
C GLU A 274 0.68 0.84 -28.67
N GLN A 275 1.88 0.51 -28.16
CA GLN A 275 2.66 -0.64 -28.61
C GLN A 275 2.03 -1.97 -28.21
N TRP A 276 1.17 -1.97 -27.19
CA TRP A 276 0.56 -3.16 -26.60
C TRP A 276 -0.87 -3.37 -27.06
N GLU A 277 -1.48 -2.40 -27.76
CA GLU A 277 -2.89 -2.42 -28.17
C GLU A 277 -3.23 -3.66 -29.02
N SER A 278 -2.30 -4.13 -29.86
CA SER A 278 -2.47 -5.34 -30.66
C SER A 278 -2.54 -6.64 -29.83
N ARG A 279 -1.93 -6.64 -28.63
CA ARG A 279 -1.89 -7.79 -27.71
C ARG A 279 -2.94 -7.65 -26.60
N ILE A 280 -3.30 -6.43 -26.25
CA ILE A 280 -4.26 -6.07 -25.22
C ILE A 280 -5.19 -4.98 -25.77
N PRO A 281 -6.23 -5.35 -26.54
CA PRO A 281 -7.19 -4.37 -27.06
C PRO A 281 -7.86 -3.59 -25.93
N GLY A 282 -7.95 -2.27 -26.09
CA GLY A 282 -8.51 -1.33 -25.13
C GLY A 282 -7.54 -0.83 -24.06
N LEU A 283 -6.27 -1.28 -24.05
CA LEU A 283 -5.30 -0.89 -23.03
C LEU A 283 -5.02 0.61 -23.02
N THR A 284 -4.81 1.23 -24.19
CA THR A 284 -4.55 2.67 -24.29
C THR A 284 -5.69 3.48 -23.69
N ALA A 285 -6.94 3.13 -24.01
CA ALA A 285 -8.13 3.81 -23.49
C ALA A 285 -8.27 3.61 -21.97
N ALA A 286 -8.08 2.37 -21.50
CA ALA A 286 -8.11 2.03 -20.08
C ALA A 286 -7.07 2.84 -19.28
N LEU A 287 -5.81 2.84 -19.71
CA LEU A 287 -4.75 3.58 -19.01
C LEU A 287 -4.99 5.09 -19.03
N ARG A 288 -5.50 5.65 -20.12
CA ARG A 288 -5.92 7.05 -20.17
C ARG A 288 -7.01 7.35 -19.14
N ALA A 289 -8.02 6.48 -19.01
CA ALA A 289 -9.07 6.64 -18.01
C ALA A 289 -8.52 6.58 -16.58
N THR A 290 -7.58 5.67 -16.29
CA THR A 290 -6.99 5.55 -14.93
C THR A 290 -6.21 6.76 -14.47
N ARG A 291 -5.76 7.62 -15.40
CA ARG A 291 -4.97 8.83 -15.12
C ARG A 291 -5.84 10.08 -14.88
N GLN A 292 -7.13 10.02 -15.18
CA GLN A 292 -7.99 11.19 -14.99
C GLN A 292 -8.23 11.43 -13.49
N PRO A 293 -7.97 12.64 -12.96
CA PRO A 293 -8.24 12.95 -11.56
C PRO A 293 -9.75 12.89 -11.29
N ARG A 294 -10.15 12.20 -10.21
CA ARG A 294 -11.56 11.97 -9.85
C ARG A 294 -11.92 12.43 -8.44
N ASN A 295 -10.91 12.65 -7.58
CA ASN A 295 -11.07 13.11 -6.22
C ASN A 295 -9.88 13.98 -5.78
N PHE A 296 -10.11 15.01 -4.98
CA PHE A 296 -9.03 15.85 -4.45
C PHE A 296 -8.51 15.30 -3.12
N MET A 297 -7.20 15.31 -2.96
CA MET A 297 -6.55 14.91 -1.71
C MET A 297 -6.11 16.16 -0.96
N ALA A 298 -6.15 16.10 0.37
CA ALA A 298 -5.51 17.13 1.19
C ALA A 298 -4.00 17.14 0.92
N LEU A 299 -3.41 18.33 0.88
CA LEU A 299 -1.96 18.46 0.84
C LEU A 299 -1.44 18.24 2.25
N GLU A 300 -0.63 17.20 2.44
CA GLU A 300 0.28 17.12 3.57
C GLU A 300 1.57 17.86 3.18
N ASP A 301 2.27 18.43 4.14
CA ASP A 301 3.52 19.18 3.92
C ASP A 301 4.64 18.18 3.53
N GLU A 302 4.64 17.72 2.27
CA GLU A 302 5.44 16.59 1.78
C GLU A 302 6.85 16.99 1.28
N GLY A 303 7.37 18.15 1.69
CA GLY A 303 8.78 18.53 1.50
C GLY A 303 9.25 18.81 0.07
N HIS A 304 8.43 18.53 -0.95
CA HIS A 304 8.70 18.93 -2.34
C HIS A 304 8.21 20.36 -2.55
N ALA A 305 9.15 21.31 -2.64
CA ALA A 305 8.88 22.68 -3.04
C ALA A 305 8.27 22.70 -4.46
N GLY A 306 6.93 22.69 -4.55
CA GLY A 306 6.22 22.69 -5.84
C GLY A 306 4.95 21.85 -5.89
N ASN A 307 4.75 20.90 -4.97
CA ASN A 307 3.56 20.04 -4.94
C ASN A 307 2.34 20.81 -4.40
N ARG A 308 1.74 21.63 -5.27
CA ARG A 308 0.62 22.51 -4.92
C ARG A 308 -0.76 21.87 -5.12
N HIS A 309 -0.84 20.71 -5.77
CA HIS A 309 -2.10 20.00 -6.02
C HIS A 309 -1.86 18.49 -6.03
N LYS A 310 -2.66 17.77 -5.25
CA LYS A 310 -2.68 16.30 -5.20
C LYS A 310 -4.12 15.84 -5.41
N ALA A 311 -4.30 14.90 -6.31
CA ALA A 311 -5.59 14.29 -6.61
C ALA A 311 -5.44 12.78 -6.69
N TYR A 312 -6.53 12.07 -6.49
CA TYR A 312 -6.60 10.63 -6.71
C TYR A 312 -7.41 10.37 -7.99
N ALA A 313 -6.87 9.53 -8.85
CA ALA A 313 -7.46 9.06 -10.10
C ALA A 313 -8.07 7.66 -9.88
N LEU A 314 -7.99 6.74 -10.85
CA LEU A 314 -8.44 5.36 -10.64
C LEU A 314 -7.22 4.48 -10.31
N GLY A 315 -6.93 4.35 -9.02
CA GLY A 315 -5.80 3.56 -8.52
C GLY A 315 -4.44 4.25 -8.60
N LEU A 316 -4.42 5.58 -8.80
CA LEU A 316 -3.20 6.39 -8.87
C LEU A 316 -3.40 7.69 -8.11
N GLU A 317 -2.37 8.11 -7.39
CA GLU A 317 -2.19 9.51 -7.02
C GLU A 317 -1.65 10.26 -8.23
N ARG A 318 -2.15 11.48 -8.44
CA ARG A 318 -1.71 12.41 -9.47
C ARG A 318 -1.29 13.70 -8.79
N MET A 319 -0.06 14.12 -9.03
CA MET A 319 0.47 15.36 -8.48
C MET A 319 1.36 16.09 -9.47
N ASN A 320 1.49 17.40 -9.28
CA ASN A 320 2.57 18.13 -9.94
C ASN A 320 3.91 17.59 -9.43
N TYR A 321 4.95 17.64 -10.25
CA TYR A 321 6.30 17.29 -9.87
C TYR A 321 7.30 18.25 -10.50
N GLY A 322 8.17 18.85 -9.69
CA GLY A 322 9.00 19.96 -10.12
C GLY A 322 8.17 21.13 -10.71
N PRO A 323 8.74 21.94 -11.63
CA PRO A 323 8.08 23.14 -12.15
C PRO A 323 7.01 22.87 -13.20
N SER A 324 7.01 21.71 -13.86
CA SER A 324 6.17 21.49 -15.05
C SER A 324 5.71 20.05 -15.31
N GLN A 325 6.13 19.08 -14.50
CA GLN A 325 5.77 17.68 -14.74
C GLN A 325 4.49 17.30 -14.00
N VAL A 326 3.79 16.29 -14.53
CA VAL A 326 2.71 15.60 -13.84
C VAL A 326 3.17 14.19 -13.55
N MET A 327 3.29 13.86 -12.28
CA MET A 327 3.64 12.52 -11.84
C MET A 327 2.38 11.76 -11.43
N TYR A 328 2.31 10.51 -11.90
CA TYR A 328 1.38 9.50 -11.43
C TYR A 328 2.14 8.54 -10.54
N THR A 329 1.62 8.25 -9.36
CA THR A 329 2.30 7.38 -8.39
C THR A 329 1.30 6.55 -7.60
N HIS A 330 1.72 5.39 -7.13
CA HIS A 330 0.97 4.66 -6.12
C HIS A 330 1.90 3.83 -5.25
N GLY A 331 1.83 4.05 -3.93
CA GLY A 331 2.54 3.24 -2.95
C GLY A 331 1.82 1.92 -2.66
N GLY A 332 2.58 0.90 -2.29
CA GLY A 332 2.13 -0.35 -1.72
C GLY A 332 2.77 -0.56 -0.36
N ALA A 333 1.99 -1.07 0.58
CA ALA A 333 2.47 -1.55 1.85
C ALA A 333 1.59 -2.72 2.28
N ILE A 334 2.23 -3.85 2.57
CA ILE A 334 1.64 -4.98 3.29
C ILE A 334 2.61 -5.39 4.38
N GLN A 335 2.24 -6.35 5.22
CA GLN A 335 3.04 -6.78 6.37
C GLN A 335 4.48 -7.08 5.96
N GLY A 336 5.43 -6.29 6.49
CA GLY A 336 6.87 -6.43 6.24
C GLY A 336 7.34 -6.14 4.82
N MET A 337 6.53 -5.52 3.96
CA MET A 337 6.93 -5.13 2.59
C MET A 337 6.36 -3.78 2.18
N ALA A 338 7.12 -3.07 1.36
CA ALA A 338 6.76 -1.75 0.87
C ALA A 338 7.21 -1.57 -0.58
N SER A 339 6.39 -0.94 -1.41
CA SER A 339 6.67 -0.75 -2.83
C SER A 339 6.16 0.58 -3.35
N ASN A 340 6.75 1.11 -4.41
CA ASN A 340 6.24 2.30 -5.09
C ASN A 340 6.40 2.14 -6.59
N ILE A 341 5.45 2.67 -7.35
CA ILE A 341 5.64 3.01 -8.76
C ILE A 341 5.37 4.49 -8.93
N ALA A 342 6.20 5.17 -9.70
CA ALA A 342 5.96 6.53 -10.15
C ALA A 342 6.34 6.69 -11.62
N PHE A 343 5.57 7.48 -12.37
CA PHE A 343 5.84 7.72 -13.78
C PHE A 343 5.37 9.09 -14.24
N VAL A 344 6.09 9.63 -15.22
CA VAL A 344 5.84 10.90 -15.91
C VAL A 344 5.80 10.60 -17.40
N PRO A 345 4.61 10.34 -17.99
CA PRO A 345 4.48 9.97 -19.39
C PRO A 345 5.11 10.97 -20.36
N GLU A 346 4.96 12.26 -20.08
CA GLU A 346 5.48 13.36 -20.92
C GLU A 346 7.02 13.42 -20.94
N ALA A 347 7.67 12.87 -19.91
CA ALA A 347 9.12 12.72 -19.83
C ALA A 347 9.59 11.31 -20.27
N GLY A 348 8.67 10.41 -20.64
CA GLY A 348 8.99 9.02 -20.96
C GLY A 348 9.65 8.28 -19.81
N LEU A 349 9.33 8.61 -18.55
CA LEU A 349 10.06 8.11 -17.36
C LEU A 349 9.14 7.33 -16.40
N CYS A 350 9.57 6.14 -15.98
CA CYS A 350 8.90 5.34 -14.97
C CYS A 350 9.91 4.66 -14.04
N VAL A 351 9.61 4.66 -12.74
CA VAL A 351 10.43 4.08 -11.68
C VAL A 351 9.56 3.17 -10.83
N ALA A 352 10.03 1.97 -10.54
CA ALA A 352 9.43 1.09 -9.55
C ALA A 352 10.48 0.66 -8.51
N VAL A 353 10.11 0.70 -7.23
CA VAL A 353 10.96 0.33 -6.10
C VAL A 353 10.21 -0.66 -5.23
N LEU A 354 10.80 -1.83 -4.95
CA LEU A 354 10.21 -2.91 -4.16
C LEU A 354 11.12 -3.24 -2.98
N THR A 355 10.60 -3.28 -1.76
CA THR A 355 11.37 -3.51 -0.52
C THR A 355 10.70 -4.57 0.34
N ASN A 356 11.50 -5.33 1.09
CA ASN A 356 11.03 -6.40 1.96
C ASN A 356 11.19 -6.08 3.47
N GLY A 357 11.02 -4.82 3.86
CA GLY A 357 11.03 -4.41 5.27
C GLY A 357 9.91 -3.44 5.63
N GLU A 358 9.38 -3.53 6.85
CA GLU A 358 8.34 -2.64 7.41
C GLU A 358 8.73 -1.16 7.35
N THR A 359 10.00 -0.85 7.61
CA THR A 359 10.58 0.50 7.53
C THR A 359 10.82 0.97 6.09
N GLY A 360 10.55 0.11 5.10
CA GLY A 360 10.75 0.39 3.66
C GLY A 360 9.84 1.46 3.09
N SER A 361 8.84 1.92 3.83
CA SER A 361 7.93 2.99 3.38
C SER A 361 8.65 4.31 3.10
N GLY A 362 9.66 4.68 3.89
CA GLY A 362 10.45 5.87 3.58
C GLY A 362 11.45 5.62 2.44
N VAL A 363 12.09 4.44 2.42
CA VAL A 363 13.09 4.05 1.41
C VAL A 363 12.53 4.07 0.00
N ARG A 364 11.33 3.53 -0.21
CA ARG A 364 10.73 3.46 -1.55
C ARG A 364 10.49 4.85 -2.16
N TYR A 365 10.07 5.83 -1.37
CA TYR A 365 9.79 7.18 -1.84
C TYR A 365 11.07 7.95 -2.02
N ALA A 366 11.96 7.91 -1.03
CA ALA A 366 13.31 8.44 -1.10
C ALA A 366 14.02 8.10 -2.40
N LEU A 367 14.05 6.81 -2.71
CA LEU A 367 14.74 6.30 -3.88
C LEU A 367 13.99 6.67 -5.17
N THR A 368 12.67 6.67 -5.15
CA THR A 368 11.86 7.13 -6.29
C THR A 368 12.20 8.60 -6.60
N ASP A 369 12.14 9.48 -5.60
CA ASP A 369 12.35 10.91 -5.76
C ASP A 369 13.79 11.21 -6.19
N TRP A 370 14.78 10.57 -5.57
CA TRP A 370 16.20 10.72 -5.93
C TRP A 370 16.47 10.34 -7.40
N ILE A 371 15.84 9.28 -7.90
CA ILE A 371 15.95 8.82 -9.30
C ILE A 371 15.22 9.80 -10.23
N MET A 372 13.98 10.18 -9.87
CA MET A 372 13.15 11.09 -10.66
C MET A 372 13.82 12.45 -10.82
N ASP A 373 14.31 13.05 -9.74
CA ASP A 373 14.97 14.36 -9.76
C ASP A 373 16.18 14.36 -10.70
N ARG A 374 17.03 13.34 -10.63
CA ARG A 374 18.22 13.22 -11.50
C ARG A 374 17.85 13.10 -12.97
N LEU A 375 16.92 12.22 -13.29
CA LEU A 375 16.53 11.96 -14.68
C LEU A 375 15.70 13.08 -15.29
N LEU A 376 15.05 13.90 -14.47
CA LEU A 376 14.34 15.10 -14.89
C LEU A 376 15.22 16.37 -14.83
N GLY A 377 16.48 16.26 -14.39
CA GLY A 377 17.40 17.39 -14.24
C GLY A 377 16.94 18.43 -13.22
N LEU A 378 16.16 17.99 -12.22
CA LEU A 378 15.73 18.83 -11.11
C LEU A 378 16.87 19.00 -10.09
N PRO A 379 16.86 20.09 -9.29
CA PRO A 379 17.76 20.19 -8.16
C PRO A 379 17.62 18.96 -7.28
N ALA A 380 18.74 18.36 -6.87
CA ALA A 380 18.70 17.23 -5.96
C ALA A 380 17.88 17.61 -4.72
N ALA A 381 16.86 16.81 -4.39
CA ALA A 381 16.16 16.94 -3.13
C ALA A 381 17.16 16.98 -1.96
N ASP A 382 16.87 17.83 -0.98
CA ASP A 382 17.61 17.81 0.28
C ASP A 382 17.24 16.53 1.05
N ASP A 383 18.05 15.49 0.86
CA ASP A 383 17.88 14.21 1.54
C ASP A 383 18.02 14.33 3.08
N SER A 384 18.49 15.46 3.63
CA SER A 384 18.67 15.61 5.08
C SER A 384 17.33 15.54 5.84
N ALA A 385 16.27 16.14 5.28
CA ALA A 385 14.93 16.08 5.87
C ALA A 385 14.36 14.66 5.83
N LEU A 386 14.57 13.94 4.73
CA LEU A 386 14.19 12.55 4.58
C LEU A 386 14.99 11.64 5.52
N ARG A 387 16.31 11.81 5.61
CA ARG A 387 17.17 11.06 6.56
C ARG A 387 16.72 11.31 7.99
N ALA A 388 16.42 12.56 8.34
CA ALA A 388 15.85 12.91 9.64
C ALA A 388 14.48 12.25 9.86
N LYS A 389 13.63 12.14 8.82
CA LYS A 389 12.34 11.45 8.89
C LYS A 389 12.50 9.94 9.06
N LEU A 390 13.44 9.30 8.35
CA LEU A 390 13.77 7.88 8.49
C LEU A 390 14.32 7.60 9.89
N GLU A 391 15.23 8.43 10.38
CA GLU A 391 15.79 8.34 11.72
C GLU A 391 14.70 8.57 12.79
N GLN A 392 13.83 9.56 12.59
CA GLN A 392 12.68 9.79 13.47
C GLN A 392 11.72 8.61 13.45
N GLN A 393 11.43 8.04 12.28
CA GLN A 393 10.56 6.88 12.15
C GLN A 393 11.16 5.68 12.90
N ARG A 394 12.46 5.42 12.71
CA ARG A 394 13.21 4.42 13.46
C ARG A 394 13.16 4.68 14.96
N GLY A 395 13.44 5.91 15.39
CA GLY A 395 13.35 6.34 16.78
C GLY A 395 11.94 6.23 17.35
N ARG A 396 10.88 6.44 16.55
CA ARG A 396 9.49 6.19 16.95
C ARG A 396 9.20 4.71 17.12
N TYR A 397 9.66 3.83 16.23
CA TYR A 397 9.48 2.39 16.39
C TYR A 397 10.19 1.88 17.66
N LEU A 398 11.46 2.25 17.84
CA LEU A 398 12.22 1.88 19.05
C LEU A 398 11.64 2.52 20.31
N GLY A 399 11.29 3.81 20.23
CA GLY A 399 10.80 4.61 21.35
C GLY A 399 9.37 4.27 21.77
N ALA A 400 8.47 3.92 20.84
CA ALA A 400 7.10 3.52 21.16
C ALA A 400 7.08 2.23 21.99
N GLY A 401 7.89 1.23 21.60
CA GLY A 401 8.06 0.01 22.39
C GLY A 401 8.65 0.29 23.78
N GLN A 402 9.65 1.17 23.88
CA GLN A 402 10.25 1.59 25.15
C GLN A 402 9.26 2.35 26.05
N LEU A 403 8.52 3.31 25.49
CA LEU A 403 7.51 4.08 26.23
C LEU A 403 6.37 3.18 26.70
N HIS A 404 5.90 2.28 25.84
CA HIS A 404 4.89 1.27 26.19
C HIS A 404 5.38 0.40 27.34
N ALA A 405 6.58 -0.17 27.22
CA ALA A 405 7.19 -0.99 28.27
C ALA A 405 7.41 -0.22 29.57
N ALA A 406 7.84 1.05 29.51
CA ALA A 406 8.07 1.89 30.68
C ALA A 406 6.77 2.30 31.40
N ALA A 407 5.65 2.39 30.68
CA ALA A 407 4.34 2.69 31.25
C ALA A 407 3.59 1.45 31.78
N ARG A 408 4.14 0.25 31.57
CA ARG A 408 3.63 -1.00 32.13
C ARG A 408 3.75 -1.01 33.65
N ASP A 409 2.63 -1.22 34.33
CA ASP A 409 2.56 -1.32 35.79
C ASP A 409 1.51 -2.37 36.18
N PRO A 410 1.89 -3.66 36.22
CA PRO A 410 0.97 -4.75 36.52
C PRO A 410 0.53 -4.77 37.99
N SER A 411 1.12 -3.94 38.86
CA SER A 411 0.72 -3.82 40.26
C SER A 411 -0.61 -3.08 40.41
N VAL A 412 -0.96 -2.24 39.43
CA VAL A 412 -2.29 -1.63 39.33
C VAL A 412 -3.25 -2.70 38.81
N ALA A 413 -3.90 -3.40 39.73
CA ALA A 413 -4.84 -4.47 39.42
C ALA A 413 -6.07 -3.96 38.63
N PRO A 414 -6.68 -4.81 37.78
CA PRO A 414 -7.95 -4.50 37.15
C PRO A 414 -9.05 -4.26 38.21
N PRO A 415 -9.99 -3.34 37.96
CA PRO A 415 -11.08 -3.05 38.90
C PRO A 415 -12.18 -4.14 38.91
N PHE A 416 -11.88 -5.36 38.46
CA PHE A 416 -12.79 -6.49 38.32
C PHE A 416 -12.03 -7.83 38.47
N ALA A 417 -12.75 -8.90 38.78
CA ALA A 417 -12.22 -10.26 38.76
C ALA A 417 -11.97 -10.70 37.30
N LEU A 418 -10.87 -11.40 37.01
CA LEU A 418 -10.49 -11.73 35.62
C LEU A 418 -11.58 -12.54 34.89
N GLU A 419 -12.32 -13.37 35.62
CA GLU A 419 -13.48 -14.12 35.14
C GLU A 419 -14.52 -13.22 34.46
N ALA A 420 -14.68 -11.97 34.94
CA ALA A 420 -15.62 -11.01 34.38
C ALA A 420 -15.26 -10.57 32.96
N MET A 421 -13.99 -10.73 32.55
CA MET A 421 -13.52 -10.42 31.20
C MET A 421 -13.67 -11.62 30.25
N ALA A 422 -13.80 -12.85 30.76
CA ALA A 422 -14.03 -14.01 29.92
C ALA A 422 -15.43 -13.93 29.27
N GLY A 423 -15.53 -14.29 27.99
CA GLY A 423 -16.77 -14.23 27.22
C GLY A 423 -16.54 -13.97 25.73
N GLU A 424 -17.64 -13.91 25.01
CA GLU A 424 -17.66 -13.55 23.59
C GLU A 424 -17.98 -12.07 23.43
N TYR A 425 -17.28 -11.41 22.52
CA TYR A 425 -17.46 -10.00 22.18
C TYR A 425 -17.65 -9.86 20.67
N ASP A 426 -18.62 -9.07 20.25
CA ASP A 426 -18.99 -8.90 18.84
C ASP A 426 -18.80 -7.45 18.38
N ASN A 427 -18.35 -7.30 17.14
CA ASN A 427 -18.41 -6.06 16.41
C ASN A 427 -19.08 -6.35 15.05
N PRO A 428 -20.09 -5.55 14.63
CA PRO A 428 -20.81 -5.81 13.39
C PRO A 428 -19.89 -5.92 12.16
N VAL A 429 -18.85 -5.09 12.09
CA VAL A 429 -17.89 -5.00 10.98
C VAL A 429 -16.78 -6.02 11.15
N TYR A 430 -16.18 -6.07 12.33
CA TYR A 430 -14.94 -6.81 12.56
C TYR A 430 -15.16 -8.26 13.01
N GLY A 431 -16.40 -8.65 13.30
CA GLY A 431 -16.77 -9.99 13.73
C GLY A 431 -16.53 -10.21 15.23
N ARG A 432 -16.29 -11.47 15.60
CA ARG A 432 -16.25 -11.91 17.00
C ARG A 432 -14.83 -12.06 17.52
N LEU A 433 -14.63 -11.64 18.77
CA LEU A 433 -13.43 -11.81 19.58
C LEU A 433 -13.82 -12.58 20.84
N SER A 434 -13.14 -13.68 21.12
CA SER A 434 -13.39 -14.52 22.30
C SER A 434 -12.28 -14.31 23.34
N ILE A 435 -12.64 -14.18 24.60
CA ILE A 435 -11.70 -14.17 25.73
C ILE A 435 -12.01 -15.35 26.65
N THR A 436 -11.02 -16.20 26.92
CA THR A 436 -11.14 -17.34 27.84
C THR A 436 -10.24 -17.13 29.06
N LEU A 437 -10.63 -17.72 30.19
CA LEU A 437 -9.77 -17.82 31.38
C LEU A 437 -9.33 -19.28 31.53
N GLU A 438 -8.05 -19.55 31.35
CA GLU A 438 -7.47 -20.89 31.38
C GLU A 438 -6.37 -20.93 32.44
N ASN A 439 -6.54 -21.75 33.48
CA ASN A 439 -5.58 -21.88 34.59
C ASN A 439 -5.19 -20.53 35.25
N GLY A 440 -6.16 -19.60 35.36
CA GLY A 440 -5.93 -18.26 35.92
C GLY A 440 -5.28 -17.27 34.96
N VAL A 441 -5.09 -17.64 33.69
CA VAL A 441 -4.51 -16.78 32.64
C VAL A 441 -5.59 -16.45 31.61
N LEU A 442 -5.80 -15.17 31.34
CA LEU A 442 -6.68 -14.73 30.28
C LEU A 442 -6.04 -14.96 28.92
N ARG A 443 -6.83 -15.41 27.95
CA ARG A 443 -6.40 -15.65 26.56
C ARG A 443 -7.41 -15.05 25.61
N THR A 444 -6.95 -14.51 24.50
CA THR A 444 -7.82 -13.96 23.45
C THR A 444 -7.67 -14.76 22.16
N ARG A 445 -8.75 -14.78 21.39
CA ARG A 445 -8.73 -15.23 20.00
C ARG A 445 -9.64 -14.33 19.17
N TYR A 446 -9.07 -13.79 18.10
CA TYR A 446 -9.72 -12.96 17.09
C TYR A 446 -9.16 -13.34 15.71
N GLY A 447 -10.01 -13.98 14.90
CA GLY A 447 -9.59 -14.65 13.66
C GLY A 447 -8.51 -15.71 13.88
N SER A 448 -7.72 -16.03 12.84
CA SER A 448 -6.49 -16.83 13.01
C SER A 448 -5.28 -15.95 13.36
N ALA A 449 -5.33 -14.66 13.04
CA ALA A 449 -4.18 -13.79 13.12
C ALA A 449 -3.87 -13.33 14.55
N PHE A 450 -4.87 -13.23 15.42
CA PHE A 450 -4.70 -12.67 16.76
C PHE A 450 -5.16 -13.67 17.81
N HIS A 451 -4.24 -14.49 18.28
CA HIS A 451 -4.47 -15.40 19.40
C HIS A 451 -3.26 -15.39 20.32
N GLY A 452 -3.52 -15.34 21.63
CA GLY A 452 -2.44 -15.20 22.60
C GLY A 452 -2.89 -15.01 24.03
N GLU A 453 -1.90 -14.92 24.90
CA GLU A 453 -2.07 -14.62 26.32
C GLU A 453 -2.35 -13.13 26.53
N LEU A 454 -3.28 -12.80 27.43
CA LEU A 454 -3.53 -11.45 27.88
C LEU A 454 -2.73 -11.20 29.16
N GLN A 455 -1.62 -10.49 29.01
CA GLN A 455 -0.78 -10.12 30.14
C GLN A 455 -1.21 -8.79 30.71
N ALA A 456 -1.37 -8.73 32.04
CA ALA A 456 -1.69 -7.50 32.73
C ALA A 456 -0.68 -6.40 32.37
N TYR A 457 -1.20 -5.28 31.84
CA TYR A 457 -0.41 -4.11 31.50
C TYR A 457 -0.53 -3.06 32.60
N ARG A 458 -1.75 -2.55 32.83
CA ARG A 458 -2.09 -1.59 33.89
C ARG A 458 -3.62 -1.45 34.00
N GLY A 459 -4.17 -1.62 35.20
CA GLY A 459 -5.60 -1.49 35.44
C GLY A 459 -6.41 -2.46 34.56
N ALA A 460 -7.35 -1.92 33.79
CA ALA A 460 -8.22 -2.69 32.88
C ALA A 460 -7.59 -3.02 31.51
N THR A 461 -6.31 -2.71 31.31
CA THR A 461 -5.59 -2.92 30.03
C THR A 461 -4.65 -4.10 30.10
N PHE A 462 -4.65 -4.90 29.03
CA PHE A 462 -3.84 -6.09 28.86
C PHE A 462 -3.09 -6.04 27.54
N ASP A 463 -1.82 -6.44 27.54
CA ASP A 463 -1.05 -6.71 26.33
C ASP A 463 -1.46 -8.06 25.77
N VAL A 464 -1.74 -8.14 24.46
CA VAL A 464 -1.88 -9.41 23.75
C VAL A 464 -0.49 -9.91 23.41
N VAL A 465 -0.06 -10.98 24.08
CA VAL A 465 1.19 -11.68 23.77
C VAL A 465 0.86 -12.87 22.87
N PRO A 466 1.19 -12.80 21.56
CA PRO A 466 0.84 -13.86 20.60
C PRO A 466 1.42 -15.20 21.03
N ASP A 467 0.78 -16.32 20.68
CA ASP A 467 1.36 -17.64 20.96
C ASP A 467 2.59 -17.95 20.11
N ASP A 468 2.62 -17.41 18.90
CA ASP A 468 3.68 -17.58 17.92
C ASP A 468 4.94 -16.79 18.31
N ARG A 469 6.07 -17.50 18.44
CA ARG A 469 7.37 -16.92 18.80
C ARG A 469 7.89 -15.92 17.77
N ALA A 470 7.70 -16.16 16.48
CA ALA A 470 8.09 -15.21 15.44
C ALA A 470 7.27 -13.92 15.60
N ARG A 471 5.96 -14.04 15.81
CA ARG A 471 5.07 -12.90 16.09
C ARG A 471 5.41 -12.15 17.38
N ARG A 472 5.82 -12.84 18.45
CA ARG A 472 6.31 -12.20 19.69
C ARG A 472 7.54 -11.33 19.45
N GLN A 473 8.41 -11.76 18.53
CA GLN A 473 9.65 -11.05 18.22
C GLN A 473 9.42 -9.91 17.23
N THR A 474 8.41 -9.99 16.37
CA THR A 474 8.18 -9.06 15.27
C THR A 474 7.14 -7.97 15.57
N MET A 475 6.63 -7.84 16.81
CA MET A 475 5.67 -6.79 17.18
C MET A 475 6.35 -5.67 17.97
N PRO A 476 6.67 -4.52 17.35
CA PRO A 476 7.36 -3.42 18.03
C PRO A 476 6.49 -2.71 19.10
N ALA A 477 5.16 -2.89 19.06
CA ALA A 477 4.25 -2.53 20.14
C ALA A 477 3.10 -3.57 20.20
N PRO A 478 2.79 -4.15 21.38
CA PRO A 478 1.77 -5.17 21.48
C PRO A 478 0.39 -4.57 21.18
N PHE A 479 -0.47 -5.36 20.55
CA PHE A 479 -1.90 -5.06 20.57
C PHE A 479 -2.35 -5.05 22.02
N SER A 480 -3.19 -4.09 22.39
CA SER A 480 -3.76 -4.07 23.73
C SER A 480 -5.27 -4.25 23.68
N LEU A 481 -5.78 -4.92 24.70
CA LEU A 481 -7.20 -5.00 24.99
C LEU A 481 -7.48 -4.25 26.29
N SER A 482 -8.33 -3.23 26.21
CA SER A 482 -8.82 -2.51 27.38
C SER A 482 -10.27 -2.87 27.64
N ALA A 483 -10.55 -3.39 28.84
CA ALA A 483 -11.92 -3.65 29.28
C ALA A 483 -12.62 -2.34 29.69
N ASN A 484 -13.84 -2.15 29.20
CA ASN A 484 -14.74 -1.12 29.69
C ASN A 484 -15.75 -1.76 30.66
N VAL A 485 -15.82 -1.21 31.87
CA VAL A 485 -16.46 -1.85 33.02
C VAL A 485 -17.56 -0.93 33.54
N GLU A 486 -18.75 -1.48 33.73
CA GLU A 486 -19.83 -0.78 34.43
C GLU A 486 -19.48 -0.55 35.91
N LYS A 487 -20.24 0.34 36.57
CA LYS A 487 -20.22 0.46 38.04
C LYS A 487 -20.58 -0.85 38.76
N SER A 488 -21.24 -1.79 38.07
CA SER A 488 -21.61 -3.12 38.57
C SER A 488 -20.43 -4.11 38.60
N GLY A 489 -19.28 -3.79 37.99
CA GLY A 489 -18.13 -4.68 37.86
C GLY A 489 -18.21 -5.62 36.64
N VAL A 490 -19.26 -5.52 35.82
CA VAL A 490 -19.40 -6.29 34.57
C VAL A 490 -18.62 -5.61 33.44
N VAL A 491 -17.85 -6.39 32.68
CA VAL A 491 -17.19 -5.91 31.46
C VAL A 491 -18.24 -5.87 30.34
N GLU A 492 -18.58 -4.68 29.84
CA GLU A 492 -19.56 -4.54 28.75
C GLU A 492 -18.94 -4.63 27.37
N SER A 493 -17.70 -4.18 27.24
CA SER A 493 -17.00 -4.14 25.98
C SER A 493 -15.50 -4.20 26.19
N VAL A 494 -14.80 -4.63 25.15
CA VAL A 494 -13.35 -4.53 25.06
C VAL A 494 -12.98 -3.64 23.89
N LEU A 495 -11.96 -2.80 24.10
CA LEU A 495 -11.36 -1.97 23.07
C LEU A 495 -10.06 -2.64 22.63
N LEU A 496 -10.02 -3.12 21.38
CA LEU A 496 -8.80 -3.56 20.73
C LEU A 496 -8.07 -2.34 20.17
N GLN A 497 -6.88 -2.07 20.71
CA GLN A 497 -6.03 -1.00 20.22
C GLN A 497 -4.81 -1.60 19.50
N MET A 498 -4.58 -1.11 18.29
CA MET A 498 -3.46 -1.52 17.45
C MET A 498 -2.52 -0.34 17.20
N PRO A 499 -1.20 -0.57 17.08
CA PRO A 499 -0.29 0.43 16.56
C PRO A 499 -0.70 0.79 15.12
N GLY A 500 -0.93 2.07 14.81
CA GLY A 500 -1.25 2.49 13.45
C GLY A 500 -2.17 3.72 13.33
N PRO A 501 -2.68 4.01 12.13
CA PRO A 501 -3.50 5.20 11.86
C PRO A 501 -4.91 5.15 12.49
N GLN A 502 -5.37 3.97 12.91
CA GLN A 502 -6.69 3.75 13.51
C GLN A 502 -6.65 4.07 15.02
N LYS A 503 -6.54 5.36 15.35
CA LYS A 503 -6.21 5.86 16.70
C LYS A 503 -7.27 5.53 17.76
N ASP A 504 -8.53 5.44 17.37
CA ASP A 504 -9.66 5.31 18.29
C ASP A 504 -9.89 3.88 18.80
N GLY A 505 -9.17 2.88 18.25
CA GLY A 505 -9.35 1.47 18.55
C GLY A 505 -10.67 0.88 18.02
N ILE A 506 -10.82 -0.45 18.09
CA ILE A 506 -12.05 -1.15 17.72
C ILE A 506 -12.74 -1.63 18.98
N ARG A 507 -13.98 -1.19 19.18
CA ARG A 507 -14.81 -1.65 20.28
C ARG A 507 -15.58 -2.92 19.90
N PHE A 508 -15.47 -3.96 20.70
CA PHE A 508 -16.29 -5.17 20.63
C PHE A 508 -17.21 -5.20 21.86
N GLN A 509 -18.51 -5.37 21.64
CA GLN A 509 -19.54 -5.40 22.68
C GLN A 509 -19.73 -6.83 23.19
N ARG A 510 -19.89 -7.03 24.50
CA ARG A 510 -20.10 -8.36 25.08
C ARG A 510 -21.40 -8.95 24.56
N VAL A 511 -21.34 -10.20 24.11
CA VAL A 511 -22.51 -10.97 23.69
C VAL A 511 -23.19 -11.52 24.94
N PRO A 512 -24.50 -11.30 25.15
CA PRO A 512 -25.22 -11.88 26.27
C PRO A 512 -25.15 -13.42 26.25
N GLU A 513 -24.93 -14.05 27.40
CA GLU A 513 -24.83 -15.52 27.54
C GLU A 513 -26.10 -16.28 27.08
N ASN A 514 -27.23 -15.57 26.91
CA ASN A 514 -28.52 -16.11 26.47
C ASN A 514 -28.94 -15.69 25.04
N ALA A 515 -28.05 -15.09 24.24
CA ALA A 515 -28.35 -14.83 22.83
C ALA A 515 -28.24 -16.16 22.05
N GLU A 516 -29.37 -16.69 21.57
CA GLU A 516 -29.42 -17.95 20.81
C GLU A 516 -28.46 -17.93 19.61
N ARG A 517 -27.86 -19.11 19.34
CA ARG A 517 -26.79 -19.36 18.36
C ARG A 517 -27.21 -19.19 16.91
#